data_AF-W4VHG4-F1
#
_entry.id   AF-W4VHG4-F1
#
_cell.length_a   1.000
_cell.length_b   1.000
_cell.length_c   1.000
_cell.angle_alpha   90.00
_cell.angle_beta   90.00
_cell.angle_gamma   90.00
#
_symmetry.space_group_name_H-M   'P 1'
#
loop_
_entity.id
_entity.type
_entity.pdbx_description
1 polymer ?
#
loop_
_entity_poly.entity_id
_entity_poly.type
_entity_poly.pdbx_seq_one_letter_code
_entity_poly.pdbx_strand_id
1 'polypeptide(L)'
;MERFTQFLDQTDHCYIVISPKQPKGEIDAGKIYRQSSFRFPLYKDCRISLPNTNFLKDIILSFQPDIIHLATPFSIGLSGLHIAKKYQIPVVGSYHTDFDQYLKYYHLNFLSKPLWRYMKWFHQPLLRIFVPSSVTYQQLQKRGFTNLQIWQRGVDTKISIAIFPIITFE
;
A
#
# COMPACT_ATOMS: atom_id res chain seq x y z
N MET A 1 2.05 -3.05 -11.16
CA MET A 1 3.17 -3.46 -10.30
C MET A 1 4.41 -3.78 -11.10
N GLU A 2 4.33 -4.73 -12.03
CA GLU A 2 5.45 -5.11 -12.92
C GLU A 2 6.16 -3.89 -13.53
N ARG A 3 5.41 -2.87 -13.97
CA ARG A 3 5.97 -1.63 -14.53
C ARG A 3 6.76 -0.78 -13.53
N PHE A 4 6.49 -0.91 -12.24
CA PHE A 4 7.24 -0.19 -11.22
C PHE A 4 8.53 -0.91 -10.87
N THR A 5 8.42 -2.21 -10.64
CA THR A 5 9.57 -3.06 -10.36
C THR A 5 10.53 -3.02 -11.53
N GLN A 6 10.02 -2.99 -12.77
CA GLN A 6 10.80 -2.72 -13.98
C GLN A 6 11.48 -1.35 -13.98
N PHE A 7 10.81 -0.29 -13.52
CA PHE A 7 11.43 1.02 -13.39
C PHE A 7 12.56 0.99 -12.36
N LEU A 8 12.33 0.38 -11.19
CA LEU A 8 13.35 0.22 -10.15
C LEU A 8 14.53 -0.63 -10.64
N ASP A 9 14.26 -1.71 -11.37
CA ASP A 9 15.28 -2.51 -12.03
C ASP A 9 16.08 -1.68 -13.05
N GLN A 10 15.41 -0.81 -13.81
CA GLN A 10 16.06 0.08 -14.79
C GLN A 10 16.90 1.20 -14.14
N THR A 11 16.52 1.64 -12.94
CA THR A 11 17.22 2.68 -12.18
C THR A 11 18.17 2.11 -11.13
N ASP A 12 18.42 0.80 -11.17
CA ASP A 12 19.31 0.07 -10.25
C ASP A 12 18.97 0.26 -8.77
N HIS A 13 17.68 0.37 -8.46
CA HIS A 13 17.20 0.44 -7.09
C HIS A 13 16.91 -0.95 -6.56
N CYS A 14 17.52 -1.28 -5.42
CA CYS A 14 17.16 -2.46 -4.65
C CYS A 14 15.72 -2.33 -4.15
N TYR A 15 14.94 -3.41 -4.22
CA TYR A 15 13.59 -3.43 -3.64
C TYR A 15 13.17 -4.84 -3.25
N ILE A 16 12.25 -4.91 -2.29
CA ILE A 16 11.48 -6.12 -1.99
C ILE A 16 9.99 -5.81 -1.98
N VAL A 17 9.22 -6.82 -2.33
CA VAL A 17 7.77 -6.77 -2.41
C VAL A 17 7.20 -7.65 -1.33
N ILE A 18 6.20 -7.17 -0.62
CA ILE A 18 5.43 -7.98 0.32
C ILE A 18 3.97 -7.95 -0.11
N SER A 19 3.40 -9.13 -0.40
CA SER A 19 2.02 -9.24 -0.87
C SER A 19 1.29 -10.47 -0.30
N PRO A 20 -0.06 -10.51 -0.31
CA PRO A 20 -0.81 -11.72 0.07
C PRO A 20 -0.51 -12.89 -0.88
N LYS A 21 -0.53 -14.13 -0.35
CA LYS A 21 -0.43 -15.36 -1.15
C LYS A 21 -1.63 -15.48 -2.09
N GLN A 22 -1.36 -15.62 -3.39
CA GLN A 22 -2.34 -15.87 -4.43
C GLN A 22 -2.50 -17.38 -4.69
N PRO A 23 -3.70 -17.87 -5.07
CA PRO A 23 -3.97 -19.30 -5.23
C PRO A 23 -3.43 -19.94 -6.52
N LYS A 24 -3.03 -19.17 -7.54
CA LYS A 24 -2.42 -19.68 -8.77
C LYS A 24 -1.38 -18.70 -9.33
N GLY A 25 -0.24 -19.26 -9.75
CA GLY A 25 0.65 -18.72 -10.79
C GLY A 25 1.42 -17.45 -10.44
N GLU A 26 2.66 -17.64 -9.99
CA GLU A 26 3.85 -16.88 -10.43
C GLU A 26 5.06 -17.44 -9.68
N ILE A 27 6.09 -17.85 -10.42
CA ILE A 27 7.39 -18.17 -9.83
C ILE A 27 8.06 -16.81 -9.62
N ASP A 28 8.06 -16.37 -8.36
CA ASP A 28 8.53 -15.05 -7.99
C ASP A 28 10.06 -14.95 -8.18
N ALA A 29 10.50 -13.93 -8.92
CA ALA A 29 11.91 -13.64 -9.17
C ALA A 29 12.58 -13.07 -7.90
N GLY A 30 12.82 -13.89 -6.87
CA GLY A 30 13.68 -13.64 -5.68
C GLY A 30 13.33 -12.46 -4.76
N LYS A 31 12.53 -11.49 -5.21
CA LYS A 31 12.29 -10.18 -4.59
C LYS A 31 10.89 -10.05 -3.98
N ILE A 32 10.07 -11.11 -4.00
CA ILE A 32 8.66 -11.09 -3.58
C ILE A 32 8.42 -12.08 -2.42
N TYR A 33 7.96 -11.55 -1.28
CA TYR A 33 7.56 -12.31 -0.11
C TYR A 33 6.03 -12.40 -0.01
N ARG A 34 5.50 -13.62 -0.02
CA ARG A 34 4.04 -13.88 0.00
C ARG A 34 3.57 -14.25 1.42
N GLN A 35 2.63 -13.49 1.98
CA GLN A 35 2.05 -13.77 3.30
C GLN A 35 0.80 -14.66 3.22
N SER A 36 0.67 -15.62 4.13
CA SER A 36 -0.54 -16.41 4.30
C SER A 36 -1.78 -15.51 4.39
N SER A 37 -2.83 -15.89 3.69
CA SER A 37 -4.05 -15.10 3.57
C SER A 37 -5.29 -15.98 3.71
N PHE A 38 -6.37 -15.41 4.19
CA PHE A 38 -7.67 -16.08 4.29
C PHE A 38 -8.70 -15.30 3.47
N ARG A 39 -9.72 -16.01 2.98
CA ARG A 39 -10.85 -15.35 2.31
C ARG A 39 -11.65 -14.58 3.36
N PHE A 40 -11.93 -13.32 3.10
CA PHE A 40 -12.77 -12.55 4.00
C PHE A 40 -14.18 -13.17 4.05
N PRO A 41 -14.77 -13.45 5.24
CA PRO A 41 -16.05 -14.15 5.31
C PRO A 41 -17.20 -13.45 4.57
N LEU A 42 -17.18 -12.11 4.56
CA LEU A 42 -18.15 -11.29 3.81
C LEU A 42 -17.79 -11.11 2.32
N TYR A 43 -16.64 -11.60 1.85
CA TYR A 43 -16.18 -11.41 0.48
C TYR A 43 -15.24 -12.55 0.03
N LYS A 44 -15.73 -13.47 -0.82
CA LYS A 44 -15.01 -14.69 -1.24
C LYS A 44 -13.79 -14.43 -2.14
N ASP A 45 -13.73 -13.27 -2.81
CA ASP A 45 -12.67 -12.91 -3.77
C ASP A 45 -11.52 -12.08 -3.16
N CYS A 46 -11.59 -11.70 -1.88
CA CYS A 46 -10.63 -10.82 -1.19
C CYS A 46 -9.95 -11.70 -0.20
N ARG A 47 -8.63 -11.70 -0.34
CA ARG A 47 -7.76 -12.41 0.55
C ARG A 47 -7.16 -11.37 1.47
N ILE A 48 -7.57 -11.43 2.72
CA ILE A 48 -6.95 -10.64 3.78
C ILE A 48 -5.73 -11.43 4.23
N SER A 49 -4.55 -10.83 4.12
CA SER A 49 -3.36 -11.44 4.70
C SER A 49 -3.52 -11.54 6.20
N LEU A 50 -3.19 -12.71 6.74
CA LEU A 50 -3.02 -12.88 8.18
C LEU A 50 -1.81 -12.04 8.58
N PRO A 51 -1.98 -11.06 9.50
CA PRO A 51 -0.90 -10.19 9.91
C PRO A 51 0.13 -11.01 10.70
N ASN A 52 1.12 -11.58 10.02
CA ASN A 52 2.32 -12.09 10.66
C ASN A 52 3.34 -10.95 10.77
N THR A 53 3.14 -10.09 11.75
CA THR A 53 3.98 -8.91 11.97
C THR A 53 5.43 -9.28 12.28
N ASN A 54 5.70 -10.42 12.92
CA ASN A 54 7.07 -10.87 13.20
C ASN A 54 7.82 -11.22 11.91
N PHE A 55 7.19 -12.03 11.04
CA PHE A 55 7.75 -12.33 9.72
C PHE A 55 8.01 -11.07 8.89
N LEU A 56 7.06 -10.13 8.88
CA LEU A 56 7.22 -8.85 8.18
C LEU A 56 8.37 -8.03 8.77
N LYS A 57 8.49 -8.01 10.09
CA LYS A 57 9.57 -7.31 10.78
C LYS A 57 10.92 -7.92 10.39
N ASP A 58 11.07 -9.23 10.43
CA ASP A 58 12.33 -9.89 10.15
C ASP A 58 12.80 -9.62 8.71
N ILE A 59 11.86 -9.67 7.75
CA ILE A 59 12.14 -9.32 6.35
C ILE A 59 12.54 -7.85 6.20
N ILE A 60 11.75 -6.94 6.77
CA ILE A 60 11.97 -5.49 6.64
C ILE A 60 13.32 -5.12 7.26
N LEU A 61 13.62 -5.62 8.46
CA LEU A 61 14.87 -5.27 9.16
C LEU A 61 16.10 -5.93 8.52
N SER A 62 15.96 -7.12 7.93
CA SER A 62 17.04 -7.75 7.19
C SER A 62 17.36 -7.00 5.89
N PHE A 63 16.34 -6.41 5.26
CA PHE A 63 16.51 -5.65 4.03
C PHE A 63 16.99 -4.20 4.24
N GLN A 64 16.78 -3.64 5.44
CA GLN A 64 17.23 -2.29 5.84
C GLN A 64 16.72 -1.16 4.92
N PRO A 65 15.42 -0.87 4.93
CA PRO A 65 14.86 0.23 4.15
C PRO A 65 15.22 1.63 4.57
N ASP A 66 15.39 2.51 3.57
CA ASP A 66 15.28 3.96 3.81
C ASP A 66 13.85 4.47 3.66
N ILE A 67 12.96 3.73 2.99
CA ILE A 67 11.56 4.12 2.84
C ILE A 67 10.64 2.91 2.74
N ILE A 68 9.38 3.08 3.13
CA ILE A 68 8.32 2.07 2.96
C ILE A 68 7.15 2.72 2.23
N HIS A 69 6.65 2.07 1.17
CA HIS A 69 5.43 2.50 0.48
C HIS A 69 4.25 1.59 0.78
N LEU A 70 3.24 2.13 1.47
CA LEU A 70 1.99 1.43 1.76
C LEU A 70 0.98 1.60 0.62
N ALA A 71 0.67 0.51 -0.06
CA ALA A 71 -0.34 0.49 -1.14
C ALA A 71 -1.74 0.04 -0.68
N THR A 72 -1.84 -0.55 0.51
CA THR A 72 -3.13 -0.96 1.09
C THR A 72 -3.21 -0.50 2.55
N PRO A 73 -4.33 0.09 2.98
CA PRO A 73 -4.45 0.61 4.34
C PRO A 73 -4.91 -0.46 5.34
N PHE A 74 -4.67 -1.75 5.10
CA PHE A 74 -5.17 -2.86 5.93
C PHE A 74 -4.09 -3.94 6.12
N SER A 75 -4.33 -4.97 6.93
CA SER A 75 -3.46 -6.14 7.16
C SER A 75 -1.95 -5.86 7.05
N ILE A 76 -1.32 -6.21 5.91
CA ILE A 76 0.12 -5.99 5.66
C ILE A 76 0.49 -4.52 5.77
N GLY A 77 -0.32 -3.61 5.24
CA GLY A 77 -0.06 -2.18 5.35
C GLY A 77 -0.15 -1.66 6.78
N LEU A 78 -1.01 -2.27 7.62
CA LEU A 78 -1.09 -1.94 9.04
C LEU A 78 0.14 -2.45 9.81
N SER A 79 0.56 -3.68 9.55
CA SER A 79 1.80 -4.24 10.11
C SER A 79 3.03 -3.45 9.62
N GLY A 80 3.08 -3.10 8.33
CA GLY A 80 4.14 -2.29 7.73
C GLY A 80 4.22 -0.90 8.35
N LEU A 81 3.07 -0.24 8.54
CA LEU A 81 3.02 1.05 9.25
C LEU A 81 3.50 0.94 10.69
N HIS A 82 3.09 -0.12 11.40
CA HIS A 82 3.51 -0.37 12.77
C HIS A 82 5.03 -0.55 12.87
N ILE A 83 5.62 -1.38 11.99
CA ILE A 83 7.06 -1.62 11.94
C ILE A 83 7.79 -0.32 11.59
N ALA A 84 7.34 0.39 10.55
CA ALA A 84 7.96 1.63 10.12
C ALA A 84 8.00 2.69 11.25
N LYS A 85 6.89 2.87 11.99
CA LYS A 85 6.87 3.76 13.16
C LYS A 85 7.82 3.31 14.25
N LYS A 86 7.86 2.01 14.54
CA LYS A 86 8.70 1.45 15.61
C LYS A 86 10.20 1.62 15.33
N TYR A 87 10.59 1.51 14.07
CA TYR A 87 11.98 1.58 13.62
C TYR A 87 12.34 2.89 12.92
N GLN A 88 11.45 3.90 12.98
CA GLN A 88 11.65 5.24 12.42
C GLN A 88 11.96 5.26 10.91
N ILE A 89 11.41 4.30 10.17
CA ILE A 89 11.58 4.21 8.72
C ILE A 89 10.54 5.15 8.07
N PRO A 90 10.97 6.09 7.20
CA PRO A 90 10.09 6.94 6.40
C PRO A 90 8.99 6.17 5.67
N VAL A 91 7.76 6.71 5.65
CA VAL A 91 6.62 6.05 5.00
C VAL A 91 5.94 6.97 4.00
N VAL A 92 5.65 6.45 2.82
CA VAL A 92 4.75 7.05 1.82
C VAL A 92 3.60 6.09 1.53
N GLY A 93 2.52 6.59 0.95
CA GLY A 93 1.37 5.75 0.63
C GLY A 93 0.69 6.14 -0.66
N SER A 94 -0.06 5.20 -1.22
CA SER A 94 -0.93 5.44 -2.36
C SER A 94 -2.38 5.27 -1.97
N TYR A 95 -3.22 6.19 -2.43
CA TYR A 95 -4.66 6.12 -2.27
C TYR A 95 -5.34 5.91 -3.64
N HIS A 96 -5.86 4.71 -3.87
CA HIS A 96 -6.47 4.33 -5.15
C HIS A 96 -7.88 3.74 -5.02
N THR A 97 -8.36 3.49 -3.81
CA THR A 97 -9.68 2.88 -3.57
C THR A 97 -10.71 3.95 -3.27
N ASP A 98 -11.79 3.99 -4.06
CA ASP A 98 -12.96 4.80 -3.73
C ASP A 98 -13.81 4.09 -2.67
N PHE A 99 -13.46 4.29 -1.41
CA PHE A 99 -14.14 3.63 -0.30
C PHE A 99 -15.63 3.98 -0.18
N ASP A 100 -16.05 5.18 -0.59
CA ASP A 100 -17.47 5.53 -0.54
C ASP A 100 -18.27 4.75 -1.59
N GLN A 101 -17.71 4.58 -2.80
CA GLN A 101 -18.33 3.73 -3.82
C GLN A 101 -18.41 2.27 -3.37
N TYR A 102 -17.35 1.75 -2.76
CA TYR A 102 -17.33 0.39 -2.21
C TYR A 102 -18.38 0.20 -1.11
N LEU A 103 -18.46 1.10 -0.14
CA LEU A 103 -19.46 1.01 0.93
C LEU A 103 -20.89 1.09 0.39
N LYS A 104 -21.13 1.93 -0.62
CA LYS A 104 -22.42 2.03 -1.29
C LYS A 104 -22.80 0.73 -1.98
N TYR A 105 -21.88 0.12 -2.72
CA TYR A 105 -22.10 -1.14 -3.43
C TYR A 105 -22.50 -2.28 -2.48
N TYR A 106 -21.94 -2.32 -1.26
CA TYR A 106 -22.27 -3.35 -0.26
C TYR A 106 -23.41 -2.98 0.68
N HIS A 107 -24.10 -1.85 0.47
CA HIS A 107 -25.13 -1.35 1.38
C HIS A 107 -24.61 -1.10 2.81
N LEU A 108 -23.31 -0.79 2.96
CA LEU A 108 -22.62 -0.56 4.24
C LEU A 108 -22.36 0.93 4.49
N ASN A 109 -23.18 1.83 3.97
CA ASN A 109 -23.00 3.29 4.07
C ASN A 109 -22.85 3.78 5.53
N PHE A 110 -23.46 3.09 6.50
CA PHE A 110 -23.32 3.39 7.93
C PHE A 110 -21.87 3.30 8.43
N LEU A 111 -20.99 2.55 7.74
CA LEU A 111 -19.56 2.43 8.05
C LEU A 111 -18.70 3.55 7.45
N SER A 112 -19.27 4.49 6.68
CA SER A 112 -18.48 5.55 6.03
C SER A 112 -17.74 6.42 7.05
N LYS A 113 -18.43 6.91 8.09
CA LYS A 113 -17.81 7.72 9.15
C LYS A 113 -16.65 7.01 9.87
N PRO A 114 -16.81 5.80 10.43
CA PRO A 114 -15.71 5.12 11.09
C PRO A 114 -14.56 4.78 10.12
N LEU A 115 -14.88 4.41 8.87
CA LEU A 115 -13.86 4.13 7.86
C LEU A 115 -13.01 5.36 7.55
N TRP A 116 -13.62 6.53 7.38
CA TRP A 116 -12.87 7.77 7.11
C TRP A 116 -12.00 8.21 8.29
N ARG A 117 -12.46 8.01 9.54
CA ARG A 117 -11.63 8.24 10.74
C ARG A 117 -10.40 7.33 10.73
N TYR A 118 -10.59 6.05 10.42
CA TYR A 118 -9.52 5.09 10.30
C TYR A 118 -8.54 5.48 9.18
N MET A 119 -9.04 5.83 8.00
CA MET A 119 -8.19 6.22 6.87
C MET A 119 -7.36 7.46 7.19
N LYS A 120 -7.94 8.45 7.88
CA LYS A 120 -7.20 9.63 8.31
C LYS A 120 -6.08 9.27 9.30
N TRP A 121 -6.38 8.45 10.31
CA TRP A 121 -5.37 7.98 11.27
C TRP A 121 -4.26 7.17 10.61
N PHE A 122 -4.61 6.29 9.66
CA PHE A 122 -3.64 5.44 8.95
C PHE A 122 -2.68 6.28 8.12
N HIS A 123 -3.17 7.30 7.43
CA HIS A 123 -2.36 8.10 6.51
C HIS A 123 -1.67 9.31 7.16
N GLN A 124 -2.09 9.73 8.36
CA GLN A 124 -1.48 10.85 9.10
C GLN A 124 0.06 10.79 9.21
N PRO A 125 0.71 9.64 9.48
CA PRO A 125 2.17 9.57 9.61
C PRO A 125 2.93 9.51 8.26
N LEU A 126 2.24 9.51 7.11
CA LEU A 126 2.89 9.39 5.82
C LEU A 126 3.48 10.74 5.38
N LEU A 127 4.72 10.71 4.88
CA LEU A 127 5.42 11.86 4.30
C LEU A 127 4.73 12.37 3.03
N ARG A 128 4.17 11.45 2.23
CA ARG A 128 3.41 11.72 1.02
C ARG A 128 2.30 10.70 0.82
N ILE A 129 1.16 11.17 0.32
CA ILE A 129 0.02 10.36 -0.09
C ILE A 129 -0.23 10.63 -1.58
N PHE A 130 0.07 9.64 -2.42
CA PHE A 130 -0.09 9.74 -3.85
C PHE A 130 -1.54 9.46 -4.27
N VAL A 131 -2.09 10.35 -5.09
CA VAL A 131 -3.47 10.25 -5.60
C VAL A 131 -3.49 10.30 -7.13
N PRO A 132 -4.38 9.55 -7.79
CA PRO A 132 -4.34 9.34 -9.24
C PRO A 132 -4.87 10.53 -10.06
N SER A 133 -5.59 11.48 -9.44
CA SER A 133 -6.26 12.56 -10.14
C SER A 133 -6.46 13.79 -9.25
N SER A 134 -6.69 14.94 -9.87
CA SER A 134 -7.12 16.16 -9.19
C SER A 134 -8.46 16.00 -8.47
N VAL A 135 -9.37 15.18 -9.02
CA VAL A 135 -10.65 14.86 -8.39
C VAL A 135 -10.43 14.16 -7.05
N THR A 136 -9.63 13.10 -7.02
CA THR A 136 -9.29 12.38 -5.78
C THR A 136 -8.54 13.28 -4.80
N TYR A 137 -7.63 14.12 -5.30
CA TYR A 137 -6.92 15.10 -4.49
C TYR A 137 -7.89 16.02 -3.74
N GLN A 138 -8.79 16.69 -4.45
CA GLN A 138 -9.76 17.61 -3.86
C GLN A 138 -10.71 16.90 -2.89
N GLN A 139 -11.12 15.68 -3.23
CA GLN A 139 -11.95 14.85 -2.36
C GLN A 139 -11.27 14.52 -1.02
N LEU A 140 -9.99 14.13 -1.03
CA LEU A 140 -9.25 13.82 0.19
C LEU A 140 -8.88 15.11 0.96
N GLN A 141 -8.56 16.19 0.25
CA GLN A 141 -8.29 17.49 0.86
C GLN A 141 -9.51 18.00 1.63
N LYS A 142 -10.72 17.92 1.06
CA LYS A 142 -11.98 18.27 1.75
C LYS A 142 -12.26 17.41 2.99
N ARG A 143 -11.71 16.19 3.03
CA ARG A 143 -11.79 15.29 4.21
C ARG A 143 -10.66 15.53 5.22
N GLY A 144 -9.80 16.51 4.97
CA GLY A 144 -8.71 16.92 5.85
C GLY A 144 -7.51 15.99 5.85
N PHE A 145 -7.25 15.31 4.72
CA PHE A 145 -5.97 14.65 4.48
C PHE A 145 -4.91 15.71 4.14
N THR A 146 -3.70 15.49 4.63
CA THR A 146 -2.52 16.33 4.38
C THR A 146 -1.50 15.56 3.55
N ASN A 147 -0.42 16.21 3.10
CA ASN A 147 0.69 15.57 2.37
C ASN A 147 0.27 14.90 1.04
N LEU A 148 -0.85 15.35 0.46
CA LEU A 148 -1.35 14.83 -0.81
C LEU A 148 -0.43 15.28 -1.96
N GLN A 149 -0.15 14.36 -2.89
CA GLN A 149 0.55 14.66 -4.13
C GLN A 149 -0.16 13.97 -5.29
N ILE A 150 -0.49 14.75 -6.31
CA ILE A 150 -1.04 14.19 -7.54
C ILE A 150 0.06 13.40 -8.23
N TRP A 151 -0.20 12.11 -8.44
CA TRP A 151 0.57 11.23 -9.29
C TRP A 151 -0.38 10.72 -10.37
N GLN A 152 -0.56 11.52 -11.42
CA GLN A 152 -1.47 11.20 -12.52
C GLN A 152 -1.02 9.92 -13.23
N ARG A 153 -1.99 9.07 -13.55
CA ARG A 153 -1.84 8.00 -14.55
C ARG A 153 -1.68 8.64 -15.92
N GLY A 154 -0.47 9.10 -16.20
CA GLY A 154 -0.11 9.76 -17.45
C GLY A 154 1.30 9.34 -17.80
N VAL A 155 1.45 8.09 -18.21
CA VAL A 155 2.53 7.73 -19.11
C VAL A 155 1.98 6.75 -20.12
N ASP A 156 1.90 7.24 -21.36
CA ASP A 156 2.39 6.44 -22.47
C ASP A 156 3.72 5.80 -22.01
N THR A 157 3.79 4.47 -21.85
CA THR A 157 5.03 3.70 -21.54
C THR A 157 5.70 3.73 -20.14
N LYS A 158 5.15 4.26 -19.04
CA LYS A 158 5.78 4.14 -17.69
C LYS A 158 4.75 4.08 -16.54
N ILE A 159 4.91 3.08 -15.66
CA ILE A 159 4.55 3.21 -14.25
C ILE A 159 3.02 3.20 -13.91
N SER A 160 2.49 1.98 -13.77
CA SER A 160 1.32 1.68 -12.92
C SER A 160 1.82 0.98 -11.66
N ILE A 161 1.87 1.69 -10.53
CA ILE A 161 2.41 1.16 -9.28
C ILE A 161 1.30 0.91 -8.26
N ALA A 162 1.11 -0.36 -7.96
CA ALA A 162 0.99 -0.78 -6.59
C ALA A 162 2.31 -1.49 -6.27
N ILE A 163 2.78 -1.30 -5.02
CA ILE A 163 3.74 -2.09 -4.23
C ILE A 163 5.06 -1.39 -3.85
N PHE A 164 5.32 -1.41 -2.53
CA PHE A 164 6.58 -1.29 -1.79
C PHE A 164 7.86 -1.21 -2.65
N PRO A 165 8.42 -0.02 -2.92
CA PRO A 165 9.85 0.20 -2.94
C PRO A 165 10.29 0.44 -1.50
N ILE A 166 11.10 -0.47 -1.01
CA ILE A 166 12.10 -0.03 -0.07
C ILE A 166 13.23 0.53 -0.93
N ILE A 167 13.38 1.86 -0.96
CA ILE A 167 14.52 2.51 -1.61
C ILE A 167 15.65 2.52 -0.56
N THR A 168 16.84 2.08 -0.96
CA THR A 168 18.11 2.36 -0.29
C THR A 168 18.87 3.40 -1.11
N PHE A 169 19.26 4.53 -0.53
CA PHE A 169 20.13 5.56 -1.06
C PHE A 169 21.56 5.21 -0.64
N GLU A 170 22.42 4.96 -1.63
CA GLU A 170 23.85 5.31 -1.51
C GLU A 170 24.06 6.74 -2.01
#